data_AF-A0A938UKF2-F1
#
_entry.id   AF-A0A938UKF2-F1
#
_cell.length_a   1.000
_cell.length_b   1.000
_cell.length_c   1.000
_cell.angle_alpha   90.00
_cell.angle_beta   90.00
_cell.angle_gamma   90.00
#
_symmetry.space_group_name_H-M   'P 1'
#
loop_
_entity.id
_entity.type
_entity.pdbx_description
1 polymer ?
#
loop_
_entity_poly.entity_id
_entity_poly.type
_entity_poly.pdbx_seq_one_letter_code
_entity_poly.pdbx_strand_id
1 'polypeptide(L)'
;MELYSPLSGDSILIADFHRSSAGLEPDAIDAACEALGRLPCPSLALSGARPDPALGRLLSRFDVVVASREELEPVAATAARAPLAAQALVQLLRLGARLDVHHALIAESLVYSMLQSGPEFARWRAGREVRPAPQDDGEPAVLVQREGDRLRLQLNRPRRRNAFSAAMRDALVEGLRLAELDPSIAEVILSGVGPSFCSGGDLDEFGSRPDPATAHAVRSSRSASALIARCAARVRAELHGACVGAGIELPAFASRVVAREDAFFQLPELSLGLVPGAGGTVSLPRRIGRERTAWLALSGARIDAPTARRWGLIDAIIS
;
A
#
# COMPACT_ATOMS: atom_id res chain seq x y z
N MET A 1 -6.41 -19.64 -19.64
CA MET A 1 -6.96 -18.45 -18.95
C MET A 1 -8.28 -18.76 -18.25
N GLU A 2 -9.19 -19.55 -18.84
CA GLU A 2 -10.48 -19.92 -18.18
C GLU A 2 -10.33 -20.75 -16.89
N LEU A 3 -9.20 -21.45 -16.70
CA LEU A 3 -8.90 -22.21 -15.47
C LEU A 3 -8.60 -21.35 -14.24
N TYR A 4 -8.18 -20.09 -14.43
CA TYR A 4 -7.77 -19.19 -13.35
C TYR A 4 -8.70 -17.99 -13.28
N SER A 5 -9.60 -17.99 -12.31
CA SER A 5 -10.68 -17.00 -12.14
C SER A 5 -11.08 -16.96 -10.68
N PRO A 6 -11.27 -15.77 -10.07
CA PRO A 6 -11.75 -15.70 -8.70
C PRO A 6 -13.22 -16.14 -8.54
N LEU A 7 -13.97 -16.34 -9.65
CA LEU A 7 -15.39 -16.67 -9.63
C LEU A 7 -15.69 -18.14 -9.98
N SER A 8 -14.86 -18.78 -10.79
CA SER A 8 -15.20 -20.06 -11.44
C SER A 8 -14.03 -21.03 -11.60
N GLY A 9 -12.84 -20.68 -11.12
CA GLY A 9 -11.63 -21.48 -11.24
C GLY A 9 -10.68 -21.27 -10.07
N ASP A 10 -9.40 -21.54 -10.28
CA ASP A 10 -8.38 -21.28 -9.27
C ASP A 10 -8.16 -19.77 -9.12
N SER A 11 -8.35 -19.26 -7.90
CA SER A 11 -8.19 -17.84 -7.60
C SER A 11 -6.72 -17.41 -7.52
N ILE A 12 -5.77 -18.34 -7.69
CA ILE A 12 -4.32 -18.15 -7.57
C ILE A 12 -3.62 -19.12 -8.53
N LEU A 13 -2.63 -18.65 -9.27
CA LEU A 13 -1.66 -19.52 -9.94
C LEU A 13 -0.43 -19.71 -9.03
N ILE A 14 -0.05 -20.96 -8.76
CA ILE A 14 1.17 -21.29 -8.01
C ILE A 14 2.06 -22.17 -8.88
N ALA A 15 3.31 -21.76 -9.07
CA ALA A 15 4.33 -22.52 -9.78
C ALA A 15 5.52 -22.87 -8.87
N ASP A 16 5.90 -24.15 -8.81
CA ASP A 16 7.04 -24.64 -8.03
C ASP A 16 8.23 -24.94 -8.95
N PHE A 17 9.26 -24.10 -8.88
CA PHE A 17 10.48 -24.22 -9.67
C PHE A 17 11.62 -24.92 -8.92
N HIS A 18 11.40 -25.48 -7.72
CA HIS A 18 12.43 -26.27 -7.03
C HIS A 18 12.74 -27.58 -7.74
N ARG A 19 11.83 -28.06 -8.60
CA ARG A 19 11.88 -29.41 -9.17
C ARG A 19 12.34 -29.49 -10.64
N SER A 20 12.44 -28.38 -11.39
CA SER A 20 13.08 -28.36 -12.72
C SER A 20 13.16 -26.94 -13.29
N SER A 21 14.33 -26.56 -13.82
CA SER A 21 14.50 -25.46 -14.79
C SER A 21 15.00 -25.95 -16.15
N ALA A 22 15.03 -27.27 -16.38
CA ALA A 22 15.67 -27.83 -17.56
C ALA A 22 14.84 -27.58 -18.83
N GLY A 23 15.40 -26.80 -19.76
CA GLY A 23 15.01 -26.79 -21.18
C GLY A 23 13.77 -25.96 -21.53
N LEU A 24 13.52 -24.82 -20.89
CA LEU A 24 12.51 -23.89 -21.39
C LEU A 24 13.05 -23.13 -22.62
N GLU A 25 12.50 -23.45 -23.79
CA GLU A 25 12.80 -22.74 -25.03
C GLU A 25 12.49 -21.23 -24.89
N PRO A 26 13.30 -20.32 -25.46
CA PRO A 26 13.11 -18.87 -25.33
C PRO A 26 11.69 -18.39 -25.69
N ASP A 27 11.12 -18.94 -26.77
CA ASP A 27 9.75 -18.60 -27.23
C ASP A 27 8.68 -19.01 -26.21
N ALA A 28 8.88 -20.14 -25.53
CA ALA A 28 7.98 -20.59 -24.47
C ALA A 28 8.05 -19.65 -23.26
N ILE A 29 9.22 -19.11 -22.94
CA ILE A 29 9.39 -18.12 -21.87
C ILE A 29 8.69 -16.81 -22.21
N ASP A 30 8.83 -16.32 -23.45
CA ASP A 30 8.18 -15.08 -23.87
C ASP A 30 6.65 -15.22 -23.87
N ALA A 31 6.12 -16.34 -24.38
CA ALA A 31 4.69 -16.65 -24.31
C ALA A 31 4.20 -16.74 -22.85
N ALA A 32 4.97 -17.38 -21.96
CA ALA A 32 4.63 -17.47 -20.54
C ALA A 32 4.65 -16.10 -19.84
N CYS A 33 5.66 -15.26 -20.15
CA CYS A 33 5.73 -13.90 -19.63
C CYS A 33 4.52 -13.06 -20.03
N GLU A 34 4.10 -13.17 -21.29
CA GLU A 34 2.94 -12.46 -21.81
C GLU A 34 1.63 -12.97 -21.17
N ALA A 35 1.51 -14.28 -21.00
CA ALA A 35 0.36 -14.91 -20.34
C ALA A 35 0.25 -14.48 -18.87
N LEU A 36 1.34 -14.52 -18.11
CA LEU A 36 1.39 -14.10 -16.70
C LEU A 36 0.91 -12.65 -16.53
N GLY A 37 1.36 -11.75 -17.42
CA GLY A 37 0.95 -10.34 -17.40
C GLY A 37 -0.55 -10.11 -17.61
N ARG A 38 -1.26 -11.07 -18.23
CA ARG A 38 -2.71 -11.02 -18.52
C ARG A 38 -3.57 -11.82 -17.55
N LEU A 39 -2.98 -12.55 -16.60
CA LEU A 39 -3.76 -13.37 -15.67
C LEU A 39 -4.69 -12.48 -14.83
N PRO A 40 -5.95 -12.89 -14.62
CA PRO A 40 -6.86 -12.13 -13.76
C PRO A 40 -6.52 -12.32 -12.28
N CYS A 41 -5.77 -13.35 -11.91
CA CYS A 41 -5.45 -13.68 -10.52
C CYS A 41 -3.98 -13.39 -10.14
N PRO A 42 -3.66 -13.43 -8.83
CA PRO A 42 -2.28 -13.48 -8.36
C PRO A 42 -1.53 -14.69 -8.91
N SER A 43 -0.27 -14.46 -9.26
CA SER A 43 0.70 -15.46 -9.69
C SER A 43 1.85 -15.51 -8.69
N LEU A 44 2.05 -16.69 -8.09
CA LEU A 44 3.07 -16.95 -7.08
C LEU A 44 4.06 -17.99 -7.58
N ALA A 45 5.35 -17.76 -7.34
CA ALA A 45 6.41 -18.70 -7.66
C ALA A 45 7.21 -19.09 -6.40
N LEU A 46 7.51 -20.38 -6.28
CA LEU A 46 8.45 -20.92 -5.31
C LEU A 46 9.78 -21.20 -6.02
N SER A 47 10.86 -20.53 -5.62
CA SER A 47 12.18 -20.66 -6.23
C SER A 47 13.31 -20.46 -5.22
N GLY A 48 14.18 -21.47 -5.07
CA GLY A 48 15.17 -21.53 -3.99
C GLY A 48 16.61 -21.18 -4.39
N ALA A 49 16.97 -21.16 -5.67
CA ALA A 49 18.34 -20.92 -6.12
C ALA A 49 18.44 -19.75 -7.10
N ARG A 50 19.65 -19.19 -7.27
CA ARG A 50 19.94 -18.12 -8.23
C ARG A 50 19.57 -18.62 -9.63
N PRO A 51 18.48 -18.14 -10.24
CA PRO A 51 17.97 -18.71 -11.47
C PRO A 51 18.96 -18.43 -12.60
N ASP A 52 19.01 -19.29 -13.61
CA ASP A 52 19.61 -18.91 -14.88
C ASP A 52 18.91 -17.65 -15.43
N PRO A 53 19.53 -16.90 -16.37
CA PRO A 53 18.96 -15.65 -16.85
C PRO A 53 17.54 -15.79 -17.44
N ALA A 54 17.23 -16.93 -18.04
CA ALA A 54 15.97 -17.19 -18.72
C ALA A 54 14.84 -17.42 -17.68
N LEU A 55 15.11 -18.25 -16.67
CA LEU A 55 14.21 -18.42 -15.52
C LEU A 55 14.09 -17.13 -14.70
N GLY A 56 15.17 -16.35 -14.55
CA GLY A 56 15.13 -15.05 -13.89
C GLY A 56 14.18 -14.07 -14.58
N ARG A 57 14.20 -14.04 -15.93
CA ARG A 57 13.26 -13.25 -16.73
C ARG A 57 11.82 -13.68 -16.48
N LEU A 58 11.54 -14.99 -16.44
CA LEU A 58 10.21 -15.53 -16.16
C LEU A 58 9.74 -15.21 -14.73
N LEU A 59 10.58 -15.45 -13.72
CA LEU A 59 10.27 -15.20 -12.31
C LEU A 59 9.95 -13.73 -12.06
N SER A 60 10.63 -12.80 -12.74
CA SER A 60 10.34 -11.35 -12.64
C SER A 60 8.93 -10.95 -13.13
N ARG A 61 8.20 -11.85 -13.79
CA ARG A 61 6.82 -11.64 -14.24
C ARG A 61 5.77 -12.11 -13.25
N PHE A 62 6.12 -12.98 -12.31
CA PHE A 62 5.23 -13.32 -11.21
C PHE A 62 4.97 -12.09 -10.33
N ASP A 63 3.87 -12.12 -9.58
CA ASP A 63 3.55 -11.05 -8.64
C ASP A 63 4.36 -11.21 -7.36
N VAL A 64 4.61 -12.45 -6.95
CA VAL A 64 5.38 -12.80 -5.77
C VAL A 64 6.28 -13.99 -6.07
N VAL A 65 7.55 -13.89 -5.70
CA VAL A 65 8.49 -15.00 -5.69
C VAL A 65 9.00 -15.18 -4.27
N VAL A 66 8.97 -16.42 -3.76
CA VAL A 66 9.41 -16.76 -2.41
C VAL A 66 10.36 -17.96 -2.44
N ALA A 67 11.21 -18.06 -1.41
CA ALA A 67 12.24 -19.10 -1.35
C ALA A 67 11.75 -20.40 -0.69
N SER A 68 10.66 -20.33 0.08
CA SER A 68 10.17 -21.44 0.89
C SER A 68 8.64 -21.56 0.84
N ARG A 69 8.14 -22.76 1.15
CA ARG A 69 6.69 -23.00 1.30
C ARG A 69 6.12 -22.24 2.50
N GLU A 70 6.90 -22.09 3.55
CA GLU A 70 6.54 -21.31 4.74
C GLU A 70 6.26 -19.84 4.41
N GLU A 71 7.05 -19.23 3.51
CA GLU A 71 6.79 -17.87 3.01
C GLU A 71 5.59 -17.80 2.05
N LEU A 72 5.32 -18.89 1.31
CA LEU A 72 4.23 -18.96 0.32
C LEU A 72 2.85 -19.09 0.97
N GLU A 73 2.75 -19.90 2.04
CA GLU A 73 1.49 -20.22 2.72
C GLU A 73 0.67 -19.00 3.16
N PRO A 74 1.22 -18.00 3.87
CA PRO A 74 0.43 -16.83 4.28
C PRO A 74 -0.06 -15.98 3.10
N VAL A 75 0.75 -15.90 2.04
CA VAL A 75 0.41 -15.19 0.79
C VAL A 75 -0.77 -15.89 0.10
N ALA A 76 -0.68 -17.21 -0.06
CA ALA A 76 -1.71 -18.02 -0.69
C ALA A 76 -3.02 -18.03 0.15
N ALA A 77 -2.92 -18.16 1.47
CA ALA A 77 -4.07 -18.19 2.37
C ALA A 77 -4.87 -16.87 2.35
N THR A 78 -4.19 -15.72 2.32
CA THR A 78 -4.87 -14.42 2.22
C THR A 78 -5.54 -14.24 0.87
N ALA A 79 -4.84 -14.59 -0.22
CA ALA A 79 -5.41 -14.52 -1.56
C ALA A 79 -6.63 -15.45 -1.74
N ALA A 80 -6.63 -16.62 -1.11
CA ALA A 80 -7.75 -17.55 -1.12
C ALA A 80 -8.95 -17.04 -0.30
N ARG A 81 -8.70 -16.30 0.80
CA ARG A 81 -9.76 -15.72 1.65
C ARG A 81 -10.42 -14.47 1.05
N ALA A 82 -9.66 -13.68 0.31
CA ALA A 82 -10.08 -12.43 -0.33
C ALA A 82 -9.68 -12.40 -1.83
N PRO A 83 -10.18 -13.35 -2.65
CA PRO A 83 -9.77 -13.50 -4.04
C PRO A 83 -10.07 -12.28 -4.92
N LEU A 84 -11.16 -11.53 -4.66
CA LEU A 84 -11.50 -10.34 -5.43
C LEU A 84 -10.53 -9.20 -5.11
N ALA A 85 -10.24 -8.95 -3.84
CA ALA A 85 -9.26 -7.96 -3.43
C ALA A 85 -7.84 -8.33 -3.92
N ALA A 86 -7.47 -9.61 -3.85
CA ALA A 86 -6.16 -10.08 -4.30
C ALA A 86 -5.97 -9.94 -5.81
N GLN A 87 -6.99 -10.30 -6.62
CA GLN A 87 -7.01 -10.00 -8.06
C GLN A 87 -6.84 -8.50 -8.31
N ALA A 88 -7.66 -7.68 -7.64
CA ALA A 88 -7.67 -6.24 -7.85
C ALA A 88 -6.30 -5.61 -7.51
N LEU A 89 -5.65 -6.07 -6.44
CA LEU A 89 -4.31 -5.66 -6.05
C LEU A 89 -3.29 -5.92 -7.16
N VAL A 90 -3.16 -7.16 -7.64
CA VAL A 90 -2.11 -7.49 -8.62
C VAL A 90 -2.37 -6.80 -9.96
N GLN A 91 -3.63 -6.64 -10.35
CA GLN A 91 -4.00 -5.89 -11.56
C GLN A 91 -3.63 -4.41 -11.43
N LEU A 92 -3.94 -3.77 -10.28
CA LEU A 92 -3.53 -2.40 -10.01
C LEU A 92 -2.01 -2.25 -10.05
N LEU A 93 -1.27 -3.16 -9.43
CA LEU A 93 0.19 -3.07 -9.40
C LEU A 93 0.83 -3.27 -10.79
N ARG A 94 0.30 -4.18 -11.61
CA ARG A 94 0.76 -4.38 -13.00
C ARG A 94 0.40 -3.20 -13.89
N LEU A 95 -0.80 -2.62 -13.73
CA LEU A 95 -1.26 -1.45 -14.47
C LEU A 95 -0.49 -0.19 -14.05
N GLY A 96 -0.31 0.03 -12.76
CA GLY A 96 0.33 1.20 -12.17
C GLY A 96 1.79 1.39 -12.58
N ALA A 97 2.46 0.31 -13.02
CA ALA A 97 3.79 0.37 -13.62
C ALA A 97 3.85 1.13 -14.96
N ARG A 98 2.69 1.35 -15.61
CA ARG A 98 2.57 2.05 -16.90
C ARG A 98 1.90 3.43 -16.78
N LEU A 99 1.35 3.75 -15.61
CA LEU A 99 0.65 5.00 -15.36
C LEU A 99 1.56 6.00 -14.65
N ASP A 100 1.39 7.28 -14.94
CA ASP A 100 1.92 8.34 -14.07
C ASP A 100 1.23 8.31 -12.69
N VAL A 101 1.76 9.10 -11.74
CA VAL A 101 1.26 9.11 -10.37
C VAL A 101 -0.22 9.55 -10.30
N HIS A 102 -0.62 10.52 -11.10
CA HIS A 102 -1.98 11.05 -11.07
C HIS A 102 -3.00 10.01 -11.53
N HIS A 103 -2.78 9.40 -12.70
CA HIS A 103 -3.66 8.38 -13.26
C HIS A 103 -3.66 7.11 -12.41
N ALA A 104 -2.52 6.73 -11.83
CA ALA A 104 -2.43 5.58 -10.92
C ALA A 104 -3.26 5.80 -9.64
N LEU A 105 -3.25 7.01 -9.06
CA LEU A 105 -4.06 7.35 -7.88
C LEU A 105 -5.57 7.32 -8.20
N ILE A 106 -5.97 7.76 -9.40
CA ILE A 106 -7.36 7.66 -9.86
C ILE A 106 -7.77 6.18 -9.97
N ALA A 107 -6.94 5.35 -10.63
CA ALA A 107 -7.19 3.92 -10.79
C ALA A 107 -7.32 3.21 -9.44
N GLU A 108 -6.39 3.47 -8.50
CA GLU A 108 -6.46 2.95 -7.14
C GLU A 108 -7.76 3.38 -6.46
N SER A 109 -8.14 4.65 -6.55
CA SER A 109 -9.37 5.14 -5.92
C SER A 109 -10.62 4.49 -6.50
N LEU A 110 -10.70 4.27 -7.81
CA LEU A 110 -11.85 3.62 -8.44
C LEU A 110 -11.99 2.18 -7.94
N VAL A 111 -10.89 1.43 -7.94
CA VAL A 111 -10.86 0.03 -7.47
C VAL A 111 -11.18 -0.06 -5.97
N TYR A 112 -10.57 0.79 -5.14
CA TYR A 112 -10.82 0.82 -3.71
C TYR A 112 -12.30 1.14 -3.40
N SER A 113 -12.90 2.10 -4.11
CA SER A 113 -14.31 2.44 -3.97
C SER A 113 -15.22 1.29 -4.41
N MET A 114 -14.90 0.60 -5.51
CA MET A 114 -15.66 -0.57 -5.96
C MET A 114 -15.62 -1.70 -4.92
N LEU A 115 -14.45 -2.00 -4.35
CA LEU A 115 -14.31 -3.08 -3.36
C LEU A 115 -15.06 -2.79 -2.05
N GLN A 116 -15.28 -1.53 -1.68
CA GLN A 116 -16.12 -1.16 -0.54
C GLN A 116 -17.60 -1.55 -0.70
N SER A 117 -18.04 -1.85 -1.92
CA SER A 117 -19.37 -2.43 -2.18
C SER A 117 -19.30 -3.94 -2.48
N GLY A 118 -18.12 -4.55 -2.36
CA GLY A 118 -17.89 -5.96 -2.61
C GLY A 118 -18.29 -6.88 -1.45
N PRO A 119 -18.48 -8.19 -1.71
CA PRO A 119 -18.91 -9.16 -0.71
C PRO A 119 -17.86 -9.42 0.38
N GLU A 120 -16.57 -9.30 0.06
CA GLU A 120 -15.47 -9.51 1.02
C GLU A 120 -15.46 -8.42 2.09
N PHE A 121 -15.59 -7.16 1.67
CA PHE A 121 -15.70 -6.03 2.58
C PHE A 121 -17.01 -6.08 3.38
N ALA A 122 -18.13 -6.45 2.74
CA ALA A 122 -19.40 -6.64 3.45
C ALA A 122 -19.30 -7.71 4.56
N ARG A 123 -18.61 -8.83 4.29
CA ARG A 123 -18.35 -9.91 5.25
C ARG A 123 -17.51 -9.42 6.43
N TRP A 124 -16.44 -8.67 6.17
CA TRP A 124 -15.62 -8.06 7.22
C TRP A 124 -16.45 -7.09 8.08
N ARG A 125 -17.24 -6.23 7.44
CA ARG A 125 -18.06 -5.22 8.13
C ARG A 125 -19.14 -5.84 9.02
N ALA A 126 -19.74 -6.94 8.59
CA ALA A 126 -20.76 -7.66 9.36
C ALA A 126 -20.21 -8.29 10.67
N GLY A 127 -18.92 -8.64 10.68
CA GLY A 127 -18.25 -9.23 11.86
C GLY A 127 -17.58 -8.21 12.79
N ARG A 128 -17.74 -6.90 12.54
CA ARG A 128 -16.99 -5.85 13.24
C ARG A 128 -17.87 -5.09 14.22
N GLU A 129 -17.40 -4.99 15.46
CA GLU A 129 -17.95 -4.04 16.43
C GLU A 129 -17.49 -2.61 16.10
N VAL A 130 -18.45 -1.70 15.96
CA VAL A 130 -18.17 -0.27 15.82
C VAL A 130 -17.84 0.28 17.21
N ARG A 131 -16.64 0.86 17.36
CA ARG A 131 -16.28 1.51 18.62
C ARG A 131 -16.95 2.88 18.69
N PRO A 132 -17.31 3.37 19.89
CA PRO A 132 -17.75 4.75 20.06
C PRO A 132 -16.73 5.72 19.47
N ALA A 133 -17.21 6.79 18.84
CA ALA A 133 -16.36 7.88 18.42
C ALA A 133 -15.57 8.38 19.65
N PRO A 134 -14.25 8.52 19.56
CA PRO A 134 -13.49 9.09 20.66
C PRO A 134 -14.00 10.51 20.94
N GLN A 135 -13.96 10.92 22.21
CA GLN A 135 -14.23 12.30 22.58
C GLN A 135 -13.29 13.21 21.81
N ASP A 136 -13.87 14.19 21.11
CA ASP A 136 -13.12 15.29 20.53
C ASP A 136 -12.52 16.10 21.70
N ASP A 137 -11.19 16.12 21.79
CA ASP A 137 -10.48 16.89 22.80
C ASP A 137 -10.31 18.36 22.38
N GLY A 138 -10.88 18.76 21.24
CA GLY A 138 -10.80 20.11 20.69
C GLY A 138 -9.44 20.43 20.07
N GLU A 139 -8.52 19.46 20.06
CA GLU A 139 -7.20 19.59 19.48
C GLU A 139 -7.26 19.35 17.96
N PRO A 140 -6.48 20.10 17.16
CA PRO A 140 -6.46 19.89 15.73
C PRO A 140 -5.86 18.51 15.41
N ALA A 141 -6.49 17.82 14.45
CA ALA A 141 -6.07 16.50 14.00
C ALA A 141 -4.63 16.50 13.42
N VAL A 142 -4.16 17.64 12.90
CA VAL A 142 -2.77 17.85 12.47
C VAL A 142 -2.25 19.13 13.10
N LEU A 143 -1.11 19.06 13.80
CA LEU A 143 -0.37 20.25 14.24
C LEU A 143 0.39 20.82 13.04
N VAL A 144 0.22 22.11 12.80
CA VAL A 144 0.90 22.85 11.72
C VAL A 144 1.77 23.92 12.35
N GLN A 145 3.09 23.82 12.15
CA GLN A 145 4.05 24.79 12.67
C GLN A 145 5.03 25.18 11.56
N ARG A 146 5.24 26.49 11.39
CA ARG A 146 6.23 27.01 10.44
C ARG A 146 7.37 27.70 11.20
N GLU A 147 8.59 27.34 10.86
CA GLU A 147 9.82 27.96 11.35
C GLU A 147 10.69 28.32 10.15
N GLY A 148 10.71 29.61 9.77
CA GLY A 148 11.41 30.07 8.57
C GLY A 148 10.89 29.42 7.29
N ASP A 149 11.76 28.69 6.59
CA ASP A 149 11.48 27.94 5.36
C ASP A 149 11.01 26.50 5.60
N ARG A 150 10.84 26.09 6.86
CA ARG A 150 10.41 24.73 7.25
C ARG A 150 8.96 24.73 7.72
N LEU A 151 8.18 23.80 7.18
CA LEU A 151 6.81 23.50 7.63
C LEU A 151 6.76 22.12 8.28
N ARG A 152 6.39 22.05 9.55
CA ARG A 152 6.15 20.81 10.28
C ARG A 152 4.66 20.49 10.29
N LEU A 153 4.31 19.30 9.80
CA LEU A 153 2.97 18.72 9.84
C LEU A 153 3.02 17.48 10.72
N GLN A 154 2.34 17.50 11.87
CA GLN A 154 2.33 16.36 12.81
C GLN A 154 0.94 15.77 12.96
N LEU A 155 0.78 14.48 12.66
CA LEU A 155 -0.46 13.75 12.90
C LEU A 155 -0.73 13.70 14.41
N ASN A 156 -1.88 14.18 14.86
CA ASN A 156 -2.15 14.48 16.26
C ASN A 156 -3.46 13.84 16.76
N ARG A 157 -3.52 12.51 16.69
CA ARG A 157 -4.54 11.69 17.36
C ARG A 157 -3.86 10.54 18.13
N PRO A 158 -2.95 10.82 19.08
CA PRO A 158 -2.10 9.82 19.71
C PRO A 158 -2.88 8.73 20.44
N ARG A 159 -4.03 9.07 21.04
CA ARG A 159 -4.95 8.13 21.70
C ARG A 159 -5.52 7.06 20.75
N ARG A 160 -5.55 7.36 19.45
CA ARG A 160 -5.98 6.46 18.36
C ARG A 160 -4.80 6.01 17.50
N ARG A 161 -3.56 6.13 18.00
CA ARG A 161 -2.32 5.85 17.26
C ARG A 161 -2.28 6.53 15.89
N ASN A 162 -2.81 7.75 15.82
CA ASN A 162 -2.91 8.56 14.62
C ASN A 162 -3.65 7.86 13.46
N ALA A 163 -4.70 7.10 13.77
CA ALA A 163 -5.61 6.56 12.75
C ALA A 163 -6.10 7.68 11.80
N PHE A 164 -5.96 7.43 10.50
CA PHE A 164 -6.18 8.37 9.41
C PHE A 164 -7.67 8.49 9.10
N SER A 165 -8.34 9.38 9.83
CA SER A 165 -9.75 9.75 9.66
C SER A 165 -9.97 10.79 8.56
N ALA A 166 -11.23 11.08 8.26
CA ALA A 166 -11.63 12.20 7.42
C ALA A 166 -11.12 13.54 7.97
N ALA A 167 -11.20 13.78 9.28
CA ALA A 167 -10.68 14.99 9.91
C ALA A 167 -9.15 15.09 9.76
N MET A 168 -8.42 13.99 9.97
CA MET A 168 -6.97 13.92 9.76
C MET A 168 -6.60 14.21 8.30
N ARG A 169 -7.32 13.59 7.35
CA ARG A 169 -7.12 13.82 5.92
C ARG A 169 -7.32 15.29 5.55
N ASP A 170 -8.42 15.89 6.00
CA ASP A 170 -8.78 17.25 5.62
C ASP A 170 -7.77 18.25 6.20
N ALA A 171 -7.38 18.10 7.47
CA ALA A 171 -6.32 18.93 8.08
C ALA A 171 -4.94 18.74 7.42
N LEU A 172 -4.57 17.51 7.06
CA LEU A 172 -3.32 17.25 6.35
C LEU A 172 -3.32 17.86 4.94
N VAL A 173 -4.44 17.77 4.23
CA VAL A 173 -4.62 18.39 2.91
C VAL A 173 -4.46 19.90 2.98
N GLU A 174 -5.01 20.55 4.01
CA GLU A 174 -4.85 21.99 4.23
C GLU A 174 -3.38 22.36 4.47
N GLY A 175 -2.68 21.64 5.36
CA GLY A 175 -1.26 21.86 5.62
C GLY A 175 -0.38 21.65 4.37
N LEU A 176 -0.65 20.60 3.58
CA LEU A 176 0.10 20.34 2.35
C LEU A 176 -0.18 21.37 1.25
N ARG A 177 -1.40 21.91 1.18
CA ARG A 177 -1.73 23.01 0.25
C ARG A 177 -0.93 24.27 0.55
N LEU A 178 -0.63 24.55 1.83
CA LEU A 178 0.27 25.67 2.18
C LEU A 178 1.65 25.46 1.55
N ALA A 179 2.24 24.26 1.69
CA ALA A 179 3.54 23.95 1.09
C ALA A 179 3.54 23.94 -0.44
N GLU A 180 2.43 23.51 -1.05
CA GLU A 180 2.26 23.54 -2.49
C GLU A 180 2.23 24.96 -3.05
N LEU A 181 1.47 25.85 -2.42
CA LEU A 181 1.22 27.21 -2.90
C LEU A 181 2.30 28.22 -2.50
N ASP A 182 3.04 27.97 -1.40
CA ASP A 182 4.09 28.86 -0.92
C ASP A 182 5.48 28.33 -1.30
N PRO A 183 6.15 28.93 -2.31
CA PRO A 183 7.49 28.52 -2.72
C PRO A 183 8.58 28.87 -1.69
N SER A 184 8.29 29.71 -0.68
CA SER A 184 9.24 30.00 0.40
C SER A 184 9.34 28.88 1.44
N ILE A 185 8.47 27.86 1.36
CA ILE A 185 8.58 26.63 2.13
C ILE A 185 9.49 25.67 1.36
N ALA A 186 10.73 25.52 1.83
CA ALA A 186 11.77 24.70 1.24
C ALA A 186 11.74 23.24 1.75
N GLU A 187 11.29 23.02 2.99
CA GLU A 187 11.19 21.68 3.59
C GLU A 187 9.84 21.50 4.30
N VAL A 188 9.21 20.34 4.08
CA VAL A 188 8.03 19.88 4.82
C VAL A 188 8.43 18.65 5.64
N ILE A 189 8.27 18.70 6.96
CA ILE A 189 8.51 17.57 7.85
C ILE A 189 7.17 16.96 8.24
N LEU A 190 6.91 15.74 7.76
CA LEU A 190 5.74 14.94 8.12
C LEU A 190 6.11 13.97 9.25
N SER A 191 5.46 14.08 10.40
CA SER A 191 5.70 13.22 11.58
C SER A 191 4.40 12.88 12.31
N GLY A 192 4.44 12.05 13.35
CA GLY A 192 3.30 11.75 14.21
C GLY A 192 3.55 12.07 15.68
N VAL A 193 2.50 12.44 16.41
CA VAL A 193 2.54 12.63 17.87
C VAL A 193 2.27 11.29 18.58
N GLY A 194 2.92 11.06 19.71
CA GLY A 194 2.67 9.91 20.57
C GLY A 194 3.38 8.62 20.12
N PRO A 195 2.86 7.43 20.45
CA PRO A 195 3.61 6.17 20.38
C PRO A 195 3.70 5.55 18.97
N SER A 196 3.10 6.16 17.96
CA SER A 196 3.10 5.62 16.59
C SER A 196 2.99 6.76 15.59
N PHE A 197 3.60 6.59 14.42
CA PHE A 197 3.42 7.50 13.32
C PHE A 197 1.96 7.52 12.87
N CYS A 198 1.43 6.37 12.41
CA CYS A 198 0.04 6.21 11.96
C CYS A 198 -0.34 4.73 11.82
N SER A 199 -1.44 4.33 12.45
CA SER A 199 -1.96 2.95 12.40
C SER A 199 -2.85 2.63 11.18
N GLY A 200 -2.86 3.49 10.15
CA GLY A 200 -3.67 3.30 8.94
C GLY A 200 -5.02 4.00 8.99
N GLY A 201 -5.91 3.68 8.05
CA GLY A 201 -7.24 4.28 7.96
C GLY A 201 -8.05 4.10 9.23
N ASP A 202 -8.86 5.11 9.60
CA ASP A 202 -9.75 4.99 10.74
C ASP A 202 -10.91 4.04 10.41
N LEU A 203 -10.78 2.79 10.86
CA LEU A 203 -11.70 1.70 10.54
C LEU A 203 -13.15 1.97 10.98
N ASP A 204 -13.38 2.86 11.95
CA ASP A 204 -14.72 3.25 12.38
C ASP A 204 -15.44 4.17 11.38
N GLU A 205 -14.73 4.76 10.43
CA GLU A 205 -15.31 5.57 9.35
C GLU A 205 -15.55 4.76 8.06
N PHE A 206 -15.15 3.48 8.04
CA PHE A 206 -15.25 2.65 6.83
C PHE A 206 -16.71 2.34 6.52
N GLY A 207 -17.13 2.60 5.28
CA GLY A 207 -18.53 2.46 4.88
C GLY A 207 -19.47 3.57 5.35
N SER A 208 -18.94 4.68 5.87
CA SER A 208 -19.74 5.88 6.23
C SER A 208 -20.26 6.67 5.04
N ARG A 209 -19.73 6.41 3.83
CA ARG A 209 -20.17 7.06 2.59
C ARG A 209 -21.38 6.32 2.01
N PRO A 210 -22.34 7.04 1.42
CA PRO A 210 -23.58 6.44 0.93
C PRO A 210 -23.36 5.45 -0.23
N ASP A 211 -22.37 5.73 -1.08
CA ASP A 211 -22.08 4.93 -2.27
C ASP A 211 -20.61 5.07 -2.74
N PRO A 212 -20.12 4.13 -3.57
CA PRO A 212 -18.76 4.16 -4.13
C PRO A 212 -18.40 5.39 -4.95
N ALA A 213 -19.35 5.97 -5.70
CA ALA A 213 -19.08 7.13 -6.56
C ALA A 213 -18.83 8.36 -5.70
N THR A 214 -19.66 8.58 -4.67
CA THR A 214 -19.44 9.62 -3.66
C THR A 214 -18.11 9.41 -2.92
N ALA A 215 -17.80 8.17 -2.53
CA ALA A 215 -16.53 7.85 -1.88
C ALA A 215 -15.32 8.17 -2.77
N HIS A 216 -15.39 7.84 -4.07
CA HIS A 216 -14.36 8.16 -5.06
C HIS A 216 -14.19 9.68 -5.24
N ALA A 217 -15.29 10.43 -5.38
CA ALA A 217 -15.25 11.89 -5.55
C ALA A 217 -14.59 12.57 -4.34
N VAL A 218 -14.91 12.15 -3.11
CA VAL A 218 -14.29 12.68 -1.89
C VAL A 218 -12.79 12.36 -1.85
N ARG A 219 -12.40 11.11 -2.14
CA ARG A 219 -10.99 10.70 -2.15
C ARG A 219 -10.17 11.46 -3.19
N SER A 220 -10.73 11.68 -4.37
CA SER A 220 -10.05 12.34 -5.48
C SER A 220 -9.89 13.85 -5.24
N SER A 221 -10.92 14.51 -4.68
CA SER A 221 -10.89 15.95 -4.39
C SER A 221 -10.05 16.33 -3.16
N ARG A 222 -9.88 15.41 -2.21
CA ARG A 222 -9.11 15.61 -0.97
C ARG A 222 -7.97 14.59 -0.81
N SER A 223 -7.22 14.35 -1.90
CA SER A 223 -6.12 13.40 -1.92
C SER A 223 -4.85 13.96 -1.28
N ALA A 224 -4.56 13.54 -0.04
CA ALA A 224 -3.29 13.83 0.61
C ALA A 224 -2.10 13.22 -0.16
N SER A 225 -2.24 12.00 -0.69
CA SER A 225 -1.20 11.36 -1.51
C SER A 225 -0.85 12.15 -2.77
N ALA A 226 -1.85 12.66 -3.48
CA ALA A 226 -1.60 13.51 -4.66
C ALA A 226 -0.86 14.80 -4.30
N LEU A 227 -1.19 15.41 -3.15
CA LEU A 227 -0.50 16.61 -2.66
C LEU A 227 0.95 16.32 -2.27
N ILE A 228 1.19 15.27 -1.48
CA ILE A 228 2.55 14.85 -1.10
C ILE A 228 3.37 14.56 -2.36
N ALA A 229 2.80 13.86 -3.34
CA ALA A 229 3.50 13.57 -4.60
C ALA A 229 3.92 14.84 -5.36
N ARG A 230 3.09 15.89 -5.39
CA ARG A 230 3.40 17.15 -6.09
C ARG A 230 4.46 17.98 -5.37
N CYS A 231 4.56 17.88 -4.05
CA CYS A 231 5.62 18.53 -3.28
C CYS A 231 6.73 17.57 -2.82
N ALA A 232 6.81 16.35 -3.38
CA ALA A 232 7.64 15.26 -2.89
C ALA A 232 9.11 15.65 -2.63
N ALA A 233 9.70 16.43 -3.55
CA ALA A 233 11.07 16.93 -3.47
C ALA A 233 11.38 17.73 -2.18
N ARG A 234 10.36 18.28 -1.54
CA ARG A 234 10.45 19.07 -0.30
C ARG A 234 9.99 18.30 0.93
N VAL A 235 9.33 17.15 0.76
CA VAL A 235 8.77 16.39 1.88
C VAL A 235 9.79 15.40 2.42
N ARG A 236 10.02 15.46 3.73
CA ARG A 236 10.72 14.48 4.56
C ARG A 236 9.74 13.88 5.57
N ALA A 237 9.61 12.55 5.56
CA ALA A 237 8.81 11.83 6.55
C ALA A 237 9.70 11.25 7.65
N GLU A 238 9.29 11.45 8.91
CA GLU A 238 9.94 10.94 10.12
C GLU A 238 8.99 9.96 10.82
N LEU A 239 9.31 8.67 10.73
CA LEU A 239 8.45 7.56 11.12
C LEU A 239 8.92 6.90 12.42
N HIS A 240 7.99 6.36 13.21
CA HIS A 240 8.27 5.62 14.45
C HIS A 240 7.08 4.74 14.83
N GLY A 241 7.32 3.70 15.62
CA GLY A 241 6.29 2.75 16.02
C GLY A 241 5.47 2.20 14.83
N ALA A 242 4.14 2.16 14.97
CA ALA A 242 3.29 1.63 13.91
C ALA A 242 3.21 2.55 12.68
N CYS A 243 3.55 2.01 11.51
CA CYS A 243 3.42 2.62 10.18
C CYS A 243 2.61 1.69 9.26
N VAL A 244 1.28 1.67 9.44
CA VAL A 244 0.39 0.65 8.86
C VAL A 244 -0.54 1.30 7.83
N GLY A 245 -0.79 0.65 6.70
CA GLY A 245 -1.67 1.16 5.64
C GLY A 245 -1.32 2.61 5.27
N ALA A 246 -2.29 3.53 5.35
CA ALA A 246 -2.07 4.96 5.16
C ALA A 246 -0.81 5.53 5.85
N GLY A 247 -0.40 4.96 6.99
CA GLY A 247 0.80 5.33 7.73
C GLY A 247 2.13 4.99 7.06
N ILE A 248 2.18 4.16 6.03
CA ILE A 248 3.36 3.98 5.16
C ILE A 248 3.07 4.35 3.71
N GLU A 249 1.82 4.24 3.27
CA GLU A 249 1.41 4.62 1.92
C GLU A 249 1.66 6.11 1.61
N LEU A 250 1.33 7.00 2.57
CA LEU A 250 1.53 8.44 2.42
C LEU A 250 3.01 8.84 2.49
N PRO A 251 3.80 8.43 3.51
CA PRO A 251 5.24 8.70 3.55
C PRO A 251 6.01 8.21 2.34
N ALA A 252 5.61 7.11 1.71
CA ALA A 252 6.34 6.54 0.59
C ALA A 252 6.40 7.48 -0.65
N PHE A 253 5.57 8.52 -0.73
CA PHE A 253 5.69 9.58 -1.75
C PHE A 253 6.77 10.64 -1.44
N ALA A 254 7.19 10.77 -0.18
CA ALA A 254 8.19 11.75 0.22
C ALA A 254 9.53 11.50 -0.48
N SER A 255 10.31 12.55 -0.73
CA SER A 255 11.68 12.40 -1.25
C SER A 255 12.61 11.69 -0.26
N ARG A 256 12.39 11.94 1.04
CA ARG A 256 13.16 11.31 2.11
C ARG A 256 12.24 10.71 3.17
N VAL A 257 12.42 9.44 3.47
CA VAL A 257 11.72 8.70 4.53
C VAL A 257 12.75 8.16 5.50
N VAL A 258 12.70 8.61 6.74
CA VAL A 258 13.53 8.09 7.82
C VAL A 258 12.65 7.49 8.90
N ALA A 259 13.13 6.46 9.59
CA ALA A 259 12.36 5.81 10.64
C ALA A 259 13.19 5.54 11.88
N ARG A 260 12.56 5.55 13.05
CA ARG A 260 13.17 5.04 14.28
C ARG A 260 13.32 3.52 14.24
N GLU A 261 14.21 2.99 15.09
CA GLU A 261 14.47 1.56 15.19
C GLU A 261 13.23 0.76 15.63
N ASP A 262 12.33 1.39 16.41
CA ASP A 262 11.06 0.79 16.85
C ASP A 262 9.96 0.74 15.77
N ALA A 263 10.23 1.27 14.57
CA ALA A 263 9.25 1.34 13.51
C ALA A 263 8.99 -0.03 12.86
N PHE A 264 7.73 -0.31 12.56
CA PHE A 264 7.33 -1.46 11.73
C PHE A 264 6.31 -1.05 10.67
N PHE A 265 6.33 -1.77 9.54
CA PHE A 265 5.55 -1.46 8.35
C PHE A 265 4.68 -2.64 7.92
N GLN A 266 3.43 -2.36 7.54
CA GLN A 266 2.45 -3.40 7.19
C GLN A 266 1.36 -2.85 6.26
N LEU A 267 0.87 -3.69 5.34
CA LEU A 267 -0.29 -3.44 4.49
C LEU A 267 -1.38 -4.51 4.75
N PRO A 268 -2.30 -4.30 5.71
CA PRO A 268 -3.26 -5.32 6.12
C PRO A 268 -4.59 -5.33 5.32
N GLU A 269 -4.73 -4.47 4.31
CA GLU A 269 -6.02 -4.13 3.68
C GLU A 269 -6.76 -5.33 3.09
N LEU A 270 -6.03 -6.34 2.59
CA LEU A 270 -6.65 -7.54 2.01
C LEU A 270 -7.45 -8.34 3.04
N SER A 271 -7.08 -8.28 4.32
CA SER A 271 -7.86 -8.90 5.38
C SER A 271 -9.23 -8.25 5.60
N LEU A 272 -9.44 -7.04 5.07
CA LEU A 272 -10.70 -6.31 5.05
C LEU A 272 -11.46 -6.52 3.72
N GLY A 273 -10.93 -7.30 2.77
CA GLY A 273 -11.49 -7.38 1.41
C GLY A 273 -11.24 -6.11 0.58
N LEU A 274 -10.16 -5.37 0.89
CA LEU A 274 -9.78 -4.12 0.23
C LEU A 274 -8.34 -4.21 -0.29
N VAL A 275 -7.93 -3.19 -1.04
CA VAL A 275 -6.53 -2.94 -1.43
C VAL A 275 -5.96 -1.75 -0.65
N PRO A 276 -4.64 -1.56 -0.57
CA PRO A 276 -4.06 -0.29 -0.14
C PRO A 276 -4.70 0.86 -0.91
N GLY A 277 -5.16 1.88 -0.19
CA GLY A 277 -6.07 2.88 -0.71
C GLY A 277 -5.66 4.32 -0.42
N ALA A 278 -4.58 4.58 0.31
CA ALA A 278 -4.06 5.92 0.54
C ALA A 278 -2.90 6.26 -0.42
N GLY A 279 -2.82 5.59 -1.57
CA GLY A 279 -1.77 5.69 -2.57
C GLY A 279 -0.75 4.56 -2.52
N GLY A 280 -0.96 3.52 -1.71
CA GLY A 280 -0.02 2.42 -1.50
C GLY A 280 0.30 1.59 -2.74
N THR A 281 -0.67 1.40 -3.62
CA THR A 281 -0.45 0.71 -4.91
C THR A 281 0.32 1.60 -5.90
N VAL A 282 0.59 2.85 -5.54
CA VAL A 282 1.30 3.82 -6.36
C VAL A 282 2.69 4.13 -5.79
N SER A 283 2.79 4.45 -4.50
CA SER A 283 4.04 4.88 -3.87
C SER A 283 4.99 3.74 -3.55
N LEU A 284 4.51 2.66 -2.92
CA LEU A 284 5.37 1.53 -2.56
C LEU A 284 6.03 0.84 -3.76
N PRO A 285 5.34 0.53 -4.88
CA PRO A 285 6.02 -0.14 -5.98
C PRO A 285 7.09 0.74 -6.65
N ARG A 286 7.02 2.07 -6.49
CA ARG A 286 8.07 2.99 -6.92
C ARG A 286 9.28 3.02 -5.98
N ARG A 287 9.11 2.62 -4.71
CA ARG A 287 10.22 2.50 -3.72
C ARG A 287 10.84 1.11 -3.69
N ILE A 288 10.01 0.07 -3.54
CA ILE A 288 10.47 -1.31 -3.29
C ILE A 288 10.17 -2.27 -4.45
N GLY A 289 9.63 -1.78 -5.55
CA GLY A 289 9.23 -2.62 -6.68
C GLY A 289 7.89 -3.32 -6.47
N ARG A 290 7.33 -3.80 -7.60
CA ARG A 290 6.03 -4.49 -7.64
C ARG A 290 6.00 -5.72 -6.73
N GLU A 291 7.02 -6.56 -6.82
CA GLU A 291 7.04 -7.87 -6.19
C GLU A 291 7.01 -7.78 -4.66
N ARG A 292 7.87 -6.95 -4.07
CA ARG A 292 7.88 -6.73 -2.61
C ARG A 292 6.59 -6.05 -2.12
N THR A 293 6.02 -5.15 -2.92
CA THR A 293 4.73 -4.52 -2.60
C THR A 293 3.61 -5.56 -2.58
N ALA A 294 3.55 -6.42 -3.60
CA ALA A 294 2.57 -7.49 -3.67
C ALA A 294 2.74 -8.48 -2.50
N TRP A 295 3.98 -8.89 -2.21
CA TRP A 295 4.27 -9.76 -1.07
C TRP A 295 3.82 -9.13 0.26
N LEU A 296 4.13 -7.85 0.50
CA LEU A 296 3.77 -7.17 1.75
C LEU A 296 2.25 -7.09 1.95
N ALA A 297 1.51 -6.80 0.88
CA ALA A 297 0.05 -6.71 0.92
C ALA A 297 -0.66 -8.07 0.96
N LEU A 298 -0.16 -9.06 0.21
CA LEU A 298 -0.74 -10.42 0.16
C LEU A 298 -0.41 -11.24 1.40
N SER A 299 0.80 -11.13 1.95
CA SER A 299 1.15 -11.82 3.20
C SER A 299 0.49 -11.17 4.42
N GLY A 300 0.22 -9.85 4.35
CA GLY A 300 -0.14 -9.05 5.52
C GLY A 300 0.96 -9.02 6.59
N ALA A 301 2.19 -9.39 6.25
CA ALA A 301 3.30 -9.48 7.20
C ALA A 301 3.75 -8.09 7.67
N ARG A 302 4.45 -8.08 8.81
CA ARG A 302 5.17 -6.89 9.29
C ARG A 302 6.62 -6.99 8.88
N ILE A 303 7.20 -5.87 8.44
CA ILE A 303 8.65 -5.74 8.29
C ILE A 303 9.16 -4.69 9.27
N ASP A 304 10.34 -4.94 9.83
CA ASP A 304 11.03 -4.03 10.74
C ASP A 304 11.81 -2.94 9.99
N ALA A 305 12.31 -1.93 10.72
CA ALA A 305 13.10 -0.85 10.15
C ALA A 305 14.37 -1.34 9.40
N PRO A 306 15.16 -2.31 9.91
CA PRO A 306 16.27 -2.89 9.16
C PRO A 306 15.86 -3.49 7.82
N THR A 307 14.77 -4.25 7.76
CA THR A 307 14.26 -4.86 6.52
C THR A 307 13.73 -3.80 5.57
N ALA A 308 12.95 -2.84 6.07
CA ALA A 308 12.45 -1.72 5.28
C ALA A 308 13.60 -0.90 4.64
N ARG A 309 14.69 -0.68 5.38
CA ARG A 309 15.89 -0.01 4.85
C ARG A 309 16.57 -0.85 3.78
N ARG A 310 16.79 -2.15 4.01
CA ARG A 310 17.37 -3.05 3.00
C ARG A 310 16.54 -3.10 1.72
N TRP A 311 15.23 -2.94 1.82
CA TRP A 311 14.34 -2.93 0.66
C TRP A 311 14.29 -1.60 -0.08
N GLY A 312 14.74 -0.50 0.54
CA GLY A 312 14.59 0.87 0.02
C GLY A 312 13.25 1.52 0.34
N LEU A 313 12.44 0.91 1.23
CA LEU A 313 11.18 1.51 1.68
C LEU A 313 11.45 2.78 2.50
N ILE A 314 12.50 2.76 3.31
CA ILE A 314 13.03 3.90 4.05
C ILE A 314 14.50 4.13 3.67
N ASP A 315 14.96 5.36 3.79
CA ASP A 315 16.31 5.77 3.37
C ASP A 315 17.32 5.68 4.53
N ALA A 316 16.89 5.89 5.77
CA ALA A 316 17.73 5.78 6.95
C ALA A 316 16.97 5.40 8.21
N ILE A 317 17.68 4.75 9.13
CA ILE A 317 17.23 4.54 10.51
C ILE A 317 17.82 5.66 11.36
N ILE A 318 16.99 6.28 12.20
CA ILE A 318 17.36 7.37 13.11
C ILE A 318 17.08 6.96 14.57
N SER A 319 17.74 7.62 15.51
CA SER A 319 17.50 7.49 16.95
C SER A 319 16.26 8.24 17.41
#